data_AF-A0A2H5C214-F1
#
_entry.id   AF-A0A2H5C214-F1
#
_cell.length_a   1.000
_cell.length_b   1.000
_cell.length_c   1.000
_cell.angle_alpha   90.00
_cell.angle_beta   90.00
_cell.angle_gamma   90.00
#
_symmetry.space_group_name_H-M   'P 1'
#
loop_
_entity.id
_entity.type
_entity.pdbx_description
1 polymer ?
#
loop_
_entity_poly.entity_id
_entity_poly.type
_entity_poly.pdbx_seq_one_letter_code
_entity_poly.pdbx_strand_id
1 'polypeptide(L)'
;MKHRTWITDALRLHFEEHLPRVVAGRRLGVPKSTVCSMFVRFRRAGLSWPLPAGMSEQELDACLYGQFSTVPVVRPESTVISEAPVVKKRPRRPNFPYEFKIALVEQSLQPGACVAQIARENGINDNLLFNWRHQYRKGGLLPSGKNMPALLPVTLTPEPDNKIPASAQEPEQINTPSDSLCCELVLPAGTLRLKGKLTPALLQTLIREMKGSSH
;
A
#
# COMPACT_ATOMS: atom_id res chain seq x y z
N MET A 1 -21.32 24.83 -12.33
CA MET A 1 -20.76 23.60 -11.73
C MET A 1 -21.63 22.42 -12.17
N LYS A 2 -21.04 21.26 -12.51
CA LYS A 2 -21.82 20.06 -12.85
C LYS A 2 -22.31 19.41 -11.55
N HIS A 3 -23.62 19.29 -11.36
CA HIS A 3 -24.23 18.61 -10.21
C HIS A 3 -24.48 17.13 -10.55
N ARG A 4 -24.57 16.27 -9.53
CA ARG A 4 -24.82 14.83 -9.69
C ARG A 4 -26.33 14.56 -9.74
N THR A 5 -26.84 14.32 -10.93
CA THR A 5 -28.28 14.02 -11.16
C THR A 5 -28.70 12.65 -10.60
N TRP A 6 -27.78 11.69 -10.51
CA TRP A 6 -28.09 10.33 -10.05
C TRP A 6 -28.47 10.22 -8.56
N ILE A 7 -28.30 11.28 -7.76
CA ILE A 7 -28.57 11.24 -6.31
C ILE A 7 -30.06 11.01 -6.05
N THR A 8 -30.94 11.74 -6.74
CA THR A 8 -32.39 11.65 -6.58
C THR A 8 -32.88 10.26 -6.97
N ASP A 9 -32.44 9.74 -8.12
CA ASP A 9 -32.79 8.40 -8.58
C ASP A 9 -32.32 7.31 -7.62
N ALA A 10 -31.12 7.46 -7.04
CA ALA A 10 -30.61 6.51 -6.07
C ALA A 10 -31.47 6.47 -4.80
N LEU A 11 -31.92 7.63 -4.32
CA LEU A 11 -32.83 7.73 -3.18
C LEU A 11 -34.18 7.10 -3.51
N ARG A 12 -34.75 7.42 -4.68
CA ARG A 12 -36.02 6.86 -5.18
C ARG A 12 -35.98 5.33 -5.23
N LEU A 13 -34.97 4.76 -5.88
CA LEU A 13 -34.77 3.31 -5.97
C LEU A 13 -34.62 2.64 -4.60
N HIS A 14 -34.06 3.32 -3.60
CA HIS A 14 -33.91 2.74 -2.27
C HIS A 14 -35.17 2.84 -1.42
N PHE A 15 -35.87 3.99 -1.46
CA PHE A 15 -36.99 4.28 -0.57
C PHE A 15 -38.36 3.90 -1.15
N GLU A 16 -38.57 4.04 -2.46
CA GLU A 16 -39.83 3.65 -3.12
C GLU A 16 -39.79 2.19 -3.57
N GLU A 17 -38.71 1.77 -4.25
CA GLU A 17 -38.57 0.41 -4.81
C GLU A 17 -37.95 -0.58 -3.80
N HIS A 18 -37.65 -0.14 -2.58
CA HIS A 18 -37.03 -0.92 -1.50
C HIS A 18 -35.75 -1.68 -1.89
N LEU A 19 -35.02 -1.18 -2.91
CA LEU A 19 -33.81 -1.85 -3.36
C LEU A 19 -32.67 -1.64 -2.36
N PRO A 20 -31.80 -2.64 -2.15
CA PRO A 20 -30.57 -2.43 -1.40
C PRO A 20 -29.73 -1.32 -2.04
N ARG A 21 -29.13 -0.44 -1.23
CA ARG A 21 -28.33 0.72 -1.69
C ARG A 21 -27.29 0.37 -2.77
N VAL A 22 -26.68 -0.80 -2.63
CA VAL A 22 -25.68 -1.31 -3.58
C VAL A 22 -26.31 -1.67 -4.94
N VAL A 23 -27.53 -2.20 -4.93
CA VAL A 23 -28.29 -2.55 -6.15
C VAL A 23 -28.75 -1.28 -6.85
N ALA A 24 -29.26 -0.28 -6.11
CA ALA A 24 -29.61 1.03 -6.65
C ALA A 24 -28.38 1.69 -7.34
N GLY A 25 -27.22 1.67 -6.69
CA GLY A 25 -25.98 2.17 -7.30
C GLY A 25 -25.59 1.44 -8.58
N ARG A 26 -25.67 0.09 -8.61
CA ARG A 26 -25.38 -0.69 -9.82
C ARG A 26 -26.31 -0.33 -10.98
N ARG A 27 -27.61 -0.15 -10.74
CA ARG A 27 -28.58 0.25 -11.77
C ARG A 27 -28.26 1.61 -12.39
N LEU A 28 -27.64 2.50 -11.61
CA LEU A 28 -27.26 3.85 -12.03
C LEU A 28 -25.81 3.95 -12.52
N GLY A 29 -25.07 2.82 -12.61
CA GLY A 29 -23.65 2.83 -12.97
C GLY A 29 -22.73 3.48 -11.91
N VAL A 30 -23.22 3.65 -10.68
CA VAL A 30 -22.48 4.29 -9.58
C VAL A 30 -21.74 3.24 -8.74
N PRO A 31 -20.43 3.40 -8.48
CA PRO A 31 -19.67 2.48 -7.65
C PRO A 31 -20.27 2.28 -6.25
N LYS A 32 -20.17 1.05 -5.71
CA LYS A 32 -20.69 0.67 -4.38
C LYS A 32 -20.25 1.64 -3.27
N SER A 33 -18.98 2.02 -3.26
CA SER A 33 -18.42 2.94 -2.25
C SER A 33 -19.05 4.34 -2.36
N THR A 34 -19.27 4.82 -3.58
CA THR A 34 -19.86 6.13 -3.88
C THR A 34 -21.31 6.20 -3.42
N VAL A 35 -22.14 5.22 -3.80
CA VAL A 35 -23.56 5.19 -3.41
C VAL A 35 -23.72 5.04 -1.90
N CYS A 36 -22.95 4.16 -1.26
CA CYS A 36 -23.00 4.01 0.20
C CYS A 36 -22.59 5.29 0.92
N SER A 37 -21.54 5.96 0.46
CA SER A 37 -21.09 7.23 1.03
C SER A 37 -22.11 8.36 0.82
N MET A 38 -22.81 8.35 -0.31
CA MET A 38 -23.93 9.27 -0.59
C MET A 38 -25.03 9.10 0.47
N PHE A 39 -25.52 7.88 0.71
CA PHE A 39 -26.55 7.62 1.74
C PHE A 39 -26.10 8.00 3.15
N VAL A 40 -24.81 7.83 3.47
CA VAL A 40 -24.24 8.29 4.75
C VAL A 40 -24.29 9.81 4.85
N ARG A 41 -23.94 10.54 3.78
CA ARG A 41 -24.04 12.01 3.73
C ARG A 41 -25.49 12.47 3.85
N PHE A 42 -26.41 11.82 3.13
CA PHE A 42 -27.85 12.11 3.18
C PHE A 42 -28.39 12.06 4.61
N ARG A 43 -28.09 10.98 5.33
CA ARG A 43 -28.46 10.86 6.75
C ARG A 43 -27.78 11.90 7.64
N ARG A 44 -26.50 12.20 7.38
CA ARG A 44 -25.74 13.19 8.17
C ARG A 44 -26.20 14.62 7.94
N ALA A 45 -26.73 14.92 6.75
CA ALA A 45 -27.34 16.19 6.42
C ALA A 45 -28.71 16.37 7.10
N GLY A 46 -29.23 15.36 7.81
CA GLY A 46 -30.54 15.41 8.45
C GLY A 46 -31.69 15.38 7.45
N LEU A 47 -31.43 15.03 6.19
CA LEU A 47 -32.45 14.95 5.15
C LEU A 47 -33.25 13.66 5.32
N SER A 48 -34.55 13.76 5.02
CA SER A 48 -35.49 12.64 4.99
C SER A 48 -36.07 12.48 3.59
N TRP A 49 -36.55 11.27 3.31
CA TRP A 49 -37.30 10.97 2.09
C TRP A 49 -38.79 10.85 2.45
N PRO A 50 -39.73 11.45 1.68
CA PRO A 50 -39.51 12.22 0.46
C PRO A 50 -38.80 13.57 0.74
N LEU A 51 -38.09 14.08 -0.26
CA LEU A 51 -37.37 15.35 -0.14
C LEU A 51 -38.35 16.51 0.14
N PRO A 52 -37.94 17.54 0.89
CA PRO A 52 -38.76 18.72 1.13
C PRO A 52 -39.24 19.37 -0.18
N ALA A 53 -40.48 19.84 -0.20
CA ALA A 53 -41.06 20.48 -1.37
C ALA A 53 -40.23 21.70 -1.79
N GLY A 54 -39.79 21.73 -3.05
CA GLY A 54 -38.96 22.81 -3.61
C GLY A 54 -37.45 22.54 -3.63
N MET A 55 -36.97 21.43 -3.05
CA MET A 55 -35.55 21.09 -3.09
C MET A 55 -35.12 20.69 -4.51
N SER A 56 -34.22 21.46 -5.11
CA SER A 56 -33.65 21.15 -6.42
C SER A 56 -32.55 20.07 -6.33
N GLU A 57 -32.28 19.36 -7.44
CA GLU A 57 -31.15 18.40 -7.49
C GLU A 57 -29.80 19.06 -7.23
N GLN A 58 -29.67 20.34 -7.59
CA GLN A 58 -28.47 21.13 -7.34
C GLN A 58 -28.29 21.44 -5.86
N GLU A 59 -29.36 21.83 -5.18
CA GLU A 59 -29.36 22.03 -3.73
C GLU A 59 -29.07 20.73 -2.98
N LEU A 60 -29.62 19.62 -3.45
CA LEU A 60 -29.35 18.30 -2.88
C LEU A 60 -27.87 17.93 -3.04
N ASP A 61 -27.30 18.04 -4.24
CA ASP A 61 -25.87 17.79 -4.46
C ASP A 61 -25.00 18.74 -3.64
N ALA A 62 -25.37 20.03 -3.53
CA ALA A 62 -24.67 21.00 -2.70
C ALA A 62 -24.77 20.67 -1.19
N CYS A 63 -25.90 20.17 -0.71
CA CYS A 63 -26.06 19.77 0.68
C CYS A 63 -25.18 18.54 1.02
N LEU A 64 -25.06 17.60 0.08
CA LEU A 64 -24.30 16.36 0.29
C LEU A 64 -22.79 16.50 0.00
N TYR A 65 -22.44 17.27 -1.03
CA TYR A 65 -21.09 17.35 -1.60
C TYR A 65 -20.57 18.78 -1.77
N GLY A 66 -21.37 19.79 -1.43
CA GLY A 66 -20.92 21.17 -1.33
C GLY A 66 -19.67 21.22 -0.48
N GLN A 67 -18.67 21.95 -0.99
CA GLN A 67 -17.35 22.03 -0.40
C GLN A 67 -17.49 22.27 1.10
N PHE A 68 -16.84 21.43 1.91
CA PHE A 68 -16.63 21.69 3.33
C PHE A 68 -15.75 22.94 3.48
N SER A 69 -16.34 24.10 3.23
CA SER A 69 -15.80 25.41 3.55
C SER A 69 -16.95 26.25 4.07
N THR A 70 -17.43 25.85 5.24
CA THR A 70 -18.10 26.77 6.15
C THR A 70 -17.33 26.69 7.46
N VAL A 71 -16.09 27.20 7.44
CA VAL A 71 -15.82 28.23 8.45
C VAL A 71 -16.83 29.33 8.11
N PRO A 72 -17.72 29.72 9.03
CA PRO A 72 -18.59 30.85 8.77
C PRO A 72 -17.67 32.01 8.41
N VAL A 73 -17.87 32.62 7.24
CA VAL A 73 -17.36 33.96 7.01
C VAL A 73 -18.11 34.84 8.00
N VAL A 74 -17.53 34.98 9.19
CA VAL A 74 -17.90 35.96 10.18
C VAL A 74 -17.68 37.29 9.48
N ARG A 75 -18.78 37.95 9.11
CA ARG A 75 -18.78 39.41 8.91
C ARG A 75 -18.26 40.00 10.21
N PRO A 76 -17.29 40.93 10.18
CA PRO A 76 -16.72 41.46 11.41
C PRO A 76 -17.74 42.41 12.01
N GLU A 77 -18.51 41.94 12.98
CA GLU A 77 -19.08 42.83 13.99
C GLU A 77 -19.32 42.06 15.29
N SER A 78 -18.51 42.46 16.28
CA SER A 78 -18.63 42.26 17.72
C SER A 78 -18.62 40.84 18.31
N THR A 79 -17.42 40.47 18.76
CA THR A 79 -17.05 39.69 19.95
C THR A 79 -18.19 39.20 20.86
N VAL A 80 -18.54 37.91 20.76
CA VAL A 80 -18.84 37.05 21.92
C VAL A 80 -18.32 35.64 21.63
N ILE A 81 -17.35 35.18 22.42
CA ILE A 81 -16.76 33.84 22.31
C ILE A 81 -17.80 32.84 22.79
N SER A 82 -18.34 32.03 21.87
CA SER A 82 -19.09 30.81 22.18
C SER A 82 -18.34 29.64 21.58
N GLU A 83 -17.80 28.80 22.47
CA GLU A 83 -16.97 27.64 22.17
C GLU A 83 -17.83 26.54 21.52
N ALA A 84 -17.80 26.45 20.20
CA ALA A 84 -18.44 25.35 19.46
C ALA A 84 -17.54 24.10 19.49
N PRO A 85 -18.12 22.89 19.67
CA PRO A 85 -17.33 21.68 19.82
C PRO A 85 -16.69 21.30 18.48
N VAL A 86 -15.35 21.28 18.46
CA VAL A 86 -14.57 20.73 17.36
C VAL A 86 -15.04 19.30 17.09
N VAL A 87 -15.68 19.07 15.94
CA VAL A 87 -16.05 17.75 15.46
C VAL A 87 -14.76 16.94 15.30
N LYS A 88 -14.44 16.12 16.31
CA LYS A 88 -13.31 15.20 16.29
C LYS A 88 -13.48 14.27 15.09
N LYS A 89 -12.69 14.49 14.03
CA LYS A 89 -12.53 13.52 12.94
C LYS A 89 -12.23 12.18 13.60
N ARG A 90 -12.96 11.13 13.21
CA ARG A 90 -12.76 9.76 13.73
C ARG A 90 -11.27 9.49 13.88
N PRO A 91 -10.79 8.96 15.02
CA PRO A 91 -9.38 8.70 15.20
C PRO A 91 -8.90 7.87 14.02
N ARG A 92 -8.05 8.47 13.19
CA ARG A 92 -7.33 7.71 12.16
C ARG A 92 -6.51 6.66 12.92
N ARG A 93 -6.36 5.48 12.31
CA ARG A 93 -5.61 4.33 12.87
C ARG A 93 -4.42 4.83 13.72
N PRO A 94 -4.20 4.30 14.92
CA PRO A 94 -3.14 4.77 15.80
C PRO A 94 -1.83 4.87 15.01
N ASN A 95 -1.31 6.09 14.86
CA ASN A 95 -0.05 6.27 14.19
C ASN A 95 1.05 6.00 15.21
N PHE A 96 1.50 4.74 15.28
CA PHE A 96 2.57 4.35 16.18
C PHE A 96 3.89 5.06 15.79
N PRO A 97 4.65 5.59 16.76
CA PRO A 97 5.92 6.24 16.48
C PRO A 97 6.89 5.24 15.86
N TYR A 98 7.81 5.77 15.04
CA TYR A 98 8.72 4.95 14.25
C TYR A 98 9.66 4.09 15.10
N GLU A 99 10.26 4.68 16.15
CA GLU A 99 11.11 3.97 17.12
C GLU A 99 10.37 2.80 17.78
N PHE A 100 9.10 2.99 18.12
CA PHE A 100 8.26 1.94 18.68
C PHE A 100 8.05 0.78 17.68
N LYS A 101 7.84 1.09 16.40
CA LYS A 101 7.72 0.05 15.36
C LYS A 101 9.01 -0.75 15.21
N ILE A 102 10.17 -0.09 15.21
CA ILE A 102 11.47 -0.78 15.11
C ILE A 102 11.70 -1.67 16.31
N ALA A 103 11.56 -1.14 17.53
CA ALA A 103 11.83 -1.88 18.76
C ALA A 103 11.02 -3.18 18.83
N LEU A 104 9.72 -3.11 18.52
CA LEU A 104 8.86 -4.29 18.50
C LEU A 104 9.23 -5.28 17.39
N VAL A 105 9.64 -4.78 16.22
CA VAL A 105 10.11 -5.64 15.14
C VAL A 105 11.41 -6.36 15.54
N GLU A 106 12.37 -5.66 16.13
CA GLU A 106 13.64 -6.23 16.60
C GLU A 106 13.43 -7.26 17.71
N GLN A 107 12.53 -6.97 18.66
CA GLN A 107 12.10 -7.93 19.68
C GLN A 107 11.46 -9.18 19.06
N SER A 108 10.63 -9.00 18.03
CA SER A 108 9.98 -10.12 17.32
C SER A 108 10.92 -10.92 16.42
N LEU A 109 12.12 -10.40 16.10
CA LEU A 109 13.13 -11.08 15.29
C LEU A 109 14.03 -11.99 16.11
N GLN A 110 13.98 -11.92 17.44
CA GLN A 110 14.75 -12.80 18.33
C GLN A 110 14.34 -14.28 18.14
N PRO A 111 15.31 -15.22 18.19
CA PRO A 111 15.01 -16.66 18.16
C PRO A 111 14.05 -17.04 19.30
N GLY A 112 12.96 -17.75 18.97
CA GLY A 112 11.95 -18.15 19.97
C GLY A 112 10.92 -17.08 20.33
N ALA A 113 10.96 -15.89 19.73
CA ALA A 113 9.99 -14.83 20.00
C ALA A 113 8.57 -15.19 19.51
N CYS A 114 7.58 -15.10 20.41
CA CYS A 114 6.17 -15.24 20.05
C CYS A 114 5.57 -13.87 19.67
N VAL A 115 5.37 -13.64 18.37
CA VAL A 115 4.83 -12.38 17.82
C VAL A 115 3.50 -11.99 18.45
N ALA A 116 2.60 -12.97 18.64
CA ALA A 116 1.28 -12.72 19.21
C ALA A 116 1.34 -12.33 20.69
N GLN A 117 2.33 -12.81 21.43
CA GLN A 117 2.56 -12.42 22.82
C GLN A 117 3.11 -10.98 22.88
N ILE A 118 4.15 -10.69 22.10
CA ILE A 118 4.75 -9.35 22.01
C ILE A 118 3.69 -8.31 21.62
N ALA A 119 2.83 -8.63 20.65
CA ALA A 119 1.75 -7.75 20.23
C ALA A 119 0.75 -7.46 21.37
N ARG A 120 0.35 -8.49 22.12
CA ARG A 120 -0.56 -8.37 23.26
C ARG A 120 0.03 -7.55 24.41
N GLU A 121 1.29 -7.82 24.77
CA GLU A 121 2.02 -7.06 25.80
C GLU A 121 2.13 -5.57 25.46
N ASN A 122 2.21 -5.25 24.16
CA ASN A 122 2.32 -3.88 23.67
C ASN A 122 0.97 -3.26 23.23
N GLY A 123 -0.15 -3.94 23.46
CA GLY A 123 -1.49 -3.43 23.13
C GLY A 123 -1.75 -3.23 21.63
N ILE A 124 -1.04 -3.95 20.76
CA ILE A 124 -1.19 -3.87 19.30
C ILE A 124 -1.77 -5.15 18.71
N ASN A 125 -2.36 -5.04 17.52
CA ASN A 125 -2.79 -6.19 16.74
C ASN A 125 -1.56 -6.95 16.21
N ASP A 126 -1.54 -8.27 16.34
CA ASP A 126 -0.46 -9.15 15.86
C ASP A 126 -0.23 -9.02 14.35
N ASN A 127 -1.29 -8.88 13.54
CA ASN A 127 -1.18 -8.62 12.11
C ASN A 127 -0.44 -7.31 11.80
N LEU A 128 -0.53 -6.31 12.68
CA LEU A 128 0.21 -5.06 12.52
C LEU A 128 1.72 -5.29 12.67
N LEU A 129 2.11 -6.09 13.67
CA LEU A 129 3.51 -6.46 13.89
C LEU A 129 4.07 -7.32 12.75
N PHE A 130 3.29 -8.27 12.20
CA PHE A 130 3.69 -9.01 11.00
C PHE A 130 3.93 -8.10 9.80
N ASN A 131 3.04 -7.12 9.57
CA ASN A 131 3.20 -6.14 8.50
C ASN A 131 4.47 -5.30 8.70
N TRP A 132 4.77 -4.87 9.92
CA TRP A 132 6.00 -4.14 10.22
C TRP A 132 7.25 -4.99 10.02
N ARG A 133 7.26 -6.26 10.45
CA ARG A 133 8.38 -7.18 10.18
C ARG A 133 8.67 -7.31 8.69
N HIS A 134 7.62 -7.40 7.87
CA HIS A 134 7.75 -7.45 6.42
C HIS A 134 8.35 -6.17 5.84
N GLN A 135 7.88 -5.01 6.31
CA GLN A 135 8.41 -3.71 5.89
C GLN A 135 9.87 -3.52 6.32
N TYR A 136 10.25 -3.95 7.52
CA TYR A 136 11.62 -3.89 8.02
C TYR A 136 12.58 -4.72 7.16
N ARG A 137 12.21 -5.96 6.82
CA ARG A 137 13.01 -6.82 5.91
C ARG A 137 13.18 -6.23 4.51
N LYS A 138 12.22 -5.41 4.06
CA LYS A 138 12.26 -4.71 2.77
C LYS A 138 12.97 -3.35 2.83
N GLY A 139 13.55 -2.98 3.98
CA GLY A 139 14.19 -1.68 4.17
C GLY A 139 13.21 -0.50 4.30
N GLY A 140 11.90 -0.75 4.37
CA GLY A 140 10.86 0.29 4.46
C GLY A 140 10.66 0.86 5.87
N LEU A 141 11.22 0.21 6.89
CA LEU A 141 11.28 0.70 8.27
C LEU A 141 12.73 0.97 8.71
N LEU A 142 13.66 1.23 7.78
CA LEU A 142 14.96 1.78 8.12
C LEU A 142 14.96 3.29 7.79
N PRO A 143 15.66 4.13 8.59
CA PRO A 143 15.71 5.55 8.29
C PRO A 143 16.41 5.71 6.95
N SER A 144 15.89 6.52 6.04
CA SER A 144 16.50 6.77 4.72
C SER A 144 17.96 7.27 4.77
N GLY A 145 18.53 7.52 5.96
CA GLY A 145 19.96 7.83 6.17
C GLY A 145 20.89 6.63 6.47
N LYS A 146 20.38 5.41 6.69
CA LYS A 146 21.22 4.21 6.93
C LYS A 146 21.46 3.36 5.67
N ASN A 147 20.94 3.77 4.52
CA ASN A 147 21.33 3.25 3.21
C ASN A 147 22.59 3.98 2.66
N MET A 148 23.46 4.48 3.54
CA MET A 148 24.79 4.85 3.10
C MET A 148 25.57 3.54 2.88
N PRO A 149 26.12 3.28 1.69
CA PRO A 149 26.91 2.09 1.47
C PRO A 149 28.05 2.10 2.49
N ALA A 150 28.10 1.08 3.35
CA ALA A 150 29.20 0.89 4.26
C ALA A 150 30.45 0.61 3.41
N LEU A 151 31.41 1.54 3.41
CA LEU A 151 32.70 1.32 2.78
C LEU A 151 33.45 0.30 3.63
N LEU A 152 33.60 -0.91 3.12
CA LEU A 152 34.48 -1.91 3.71
C LEU A 152 35.93 -1.50 3.43
N PRO A 153 36.81 -1.42 4.45
CA PRO A 153 38.22 -1.17 4.20
C PRO A 153 38.79 -2.34 3.40
N VAL A 154 39.19 -2.05 2.16
CA VAL A 154 39.96 -2.98 1.33
C VAL A 154 41.43 -2.63 1.55
N THR A 155 42.14 -3.49 2.29
CA THR A 155 43.60 -3.37 2.43
C THR A 155 44.23 -3.80 1.11
N LEU A 156 44.76 -2.83 0.35
CA LEU A 156 45.58 -3.13 -0.83
C LEU A 156 46.89 -3.75 -0.35
N THR A 157 47.04 -5.07 -0.55
CA THR A 157 48.34 -5.72 -0.44
C THR A 157 49.16 -5.24 -1.64
N PRO A 158 50.37 -4.67 -1.45
CA PRO A 158 51.21 -4.27 -2.58
C PRO A 158 51.51 -5.51 -3.43
N GLU A 159 51.34 -5.37 -4.75
CA GLU A 159 51.67 -6.41 -5.72
C GLU A 159 53.11 -6.89 -5.50
N PRO A 160 53.36 -8.20 -5.33
CA PRO A 160 54.72 -8.70 -5.36
C PRO A 160 55.24 -8.59 -6.80
N ASP A 161 56.32 -7.83 -6.93
CA ASP A 161 57.13 -7.72 -8.13
C ASP A 161 57.44 -9.12 -8.69
N ASN A 162 57.14 -9.30 -9.97
CA ASN A 162 57.10 -10.58 -10.65
C ASN A 162 58.53 -11.10 -10.87
N LYS A 163 59.06 -11.84 -9.90
CA LYS A 163 60.21 -12.73 -10.07
C LYS A 163 59.87 -14.12 -9.56
N ILE A 164 59.56 -15.02 -10.48
CA ILE A 164 59.50 -16.47 -10.25
C ILE A 164 60.94 -16.95 -9.94
N PRO A 165 61.16 -17.67 -8.82
CA PRO A 165 61.25 -19.13 -8.91
C PRO A 165 60.56 -19.91 -7.77
N ALA A 166 59.83 -20.95 -8.17
CA ALA A 166 59.55 -22.23 -7.52
C ALA A 166 59.46 -22.32 -5.97
N SER A 167 58.29 -22.72 -5.47
CA SER A 167 58.17 -24.01 -4.75
C SER A 167 56.70 -24.43 -4.62
N ALA A 168 56.48 -25.72 -4.79
CA ALA A 168 55.20 -26.41 -4.80
C ALA A 168 54.53 -26.46 -3.42
N GLN A 169 53.19 -26.36 -3.37
CA GLN A 169 52.32 -27.32 -2.68
C GLN A 169 50.84 -27.09 -3.04
N GLU A 170 50.22 -28.17 -3.52
CA GLU A 170 48.82 -28.41 -3.88
C GLU A 170 48.04 -28.90 -2.61
N PRO A 171 46.75 -29.28 -2.69
CA PRO A 171 45.51 -28.49 -2.70
C PRO A 171 44.66 -28.69 -1.41
N GLU A 172 43.73 -27.77 -1.11
CA GLU A 172 42.51 -28.14 -0.39
C GLU A 172 41.26 -27.61 -1.10
N GLN A 173 40.59 -28.55 -1.76
CA GLN A 173 39.24 -28.43 -2.30
C GLN A 173 38.23 -28.44 -1.13
N ILE A 174 37.38 -27.42 -1.05
CA ILE A 174 36.08 -27.56 -0.38
C ILE A 174 35.01 -27.55 -1.46
N ASN A 175 34.44 -28.73 -1.66
CA ASN A 175 33.33 -29.02 -2.53
C ASN A 175 32.06 -28.26 -2.13
N THR A 176 31.45 -27.53 -3.07
CA THR A 176 29.99 -27.43 -3.14
C THR A 176 29.59 -27.31 -4.63
N PRO A 177 28.81 -28.25 -5.18
CA PRO A 177 28.43 -28.21 -6.59
C PRO A 177 27.39 -27.12 -6.81
N SER A 178 27.80 -26.00 -7.40
CA SER A 178 26.90 -25.01 -7.98
C SER A 178 26.36 -25.54 -9.31
N ASP A 179 25.47 -26.53 -9.25
CA ASP A 179 24.89 -27.16 -10.46
C ASP A 179 23.45 -26.68 -10.70
N SER A 180 23.23 -25.37 -10.63
CA SER A 180 22.01 -24.76 -11.14
C SER A 180 22.32 -23.52 -11.97
N LEU A 181 22.82 -23.74 -13.19
CA LEU A 181 22.79 -22.71 -14.22
C LEU A 181 21.34 -22.18 -14.30
N CYS A 182 21.16 -20.89 -14.00
CA CYS A 182 19.86 -20.24 -14.01
C CYS A 182 19.86 -19.17 -15.11
N CYS A 183 18.96 -19.31 -16.09
CA CYS A 183 18.72 -18.28 -17.11
C CYS A 183 17.41 -17.58 -16.78
N GLU A 184 17.45 -16.26 -16.71
CA GLU A 184 16.31 -15.41 -16.41
C GLU A 184 16.05 -14.48 -17.59
N LEU A 185 14.80 -14.44 -18.03
CA LEU A 185 14.34 -13.61 -19.13
C LEU A 185 13.17 -12.74 -18.66
N VAL A 186 13.33 -11.43 -18.77
CA VAL A 186 12.30 -10.45 -18.38
C VAL A 186 11.56 -10.00 -19.64
N LEU A 187 10.26 -10.31 -19.73
CA LEU A 187 9.36 -9.90 -20.81
C LEU A 187 8.34 -8.88 -20.28
N PRO A 188 7.71 -8.05 -21.15
CA PRO A 188 6.67 -7.10 -20.74
C PRO A 188 5.47 -7.76 -20.04
N ALA A 189 5.20 -9.04 -20.35
CA ALA A 189 4.11 -9.82 -19.77
C ALA A 189 4.51 -10.63 -18.51
N GLY A 190 5.79 -10.64 -18.12
CA GLY A 190 6.28 -11.39 -16.97
C GLY A 190 7.72 -11.89 -17.10
N THR A 191 8.21 -12.57 -16.07
CA THR A 191 9.59 -13.08 -16.01
C THR A 191 9.62 -14.61 -16.11
N LEU A 192 10.40 -15.15 -17.05
CA LEU A 192 10.65 -16.58 -17.21
C LEU A 192 12.01 -16.95 -16.60
N ARG A 193 12.04 -17.97 -15.73
CA ARG A 193 13.24 -18.47 -15.07
C ARG A 193 13.45 -19.95 -15.38
N LEU A 194 14.58 -20.30 -15.98
CA LEU A 194 14.98 -21.66 -16.32
C LEU A 194 16.14 -22.06 -15.40
N LYS A 195 16.04 -23.22 -14.73
CA LYS A 195 17.08 -23.77 -13.84
C LYS A 195 17.49 -25.16 -14.30
N GLY A 196 18.79 -25.45 -14.25
CA GLY A 196 19.35 -26.78 -14.52
C GLY A 196 20.40 -26.76 -15.63
N LYS A 197 20.61 -27.91 -16.30
CA LYS A 197 21.57 -28.03 -17.41
C LYS A 197 21.06 -27.31 -18.66
N LEU A 198 21.42 -26.05 -18.80
CA LEU A 198 21.10 -25.24 -19.97
C LEU A 198 22.07 -25.55 -21.10
N THR A 199 21.62 -26.31 -22.10
CA THR A 199 22.42 -26.56 -23.31
C THR A 199 22.23 -25.42 -24.34
N PRO A 200 23.26 -25.09 -25.14
CA PRO A 200 23.17 -24.05 -26.17
C PRO A 200 22.01 -24.26 -27.16
N ALA A 201 21.72 -25.52 -27.52
CA ALA A 201 20.62 -25.85 -28.43
C ALA A 201 19.23 -25.49 -27.85
N LEU A 202 19.07 -25.63 -26.53
CA LEU A 202 17.81 -25.34 -25.83
C LEU A 202 17.59 -23.82 -25.72
N LEU A 203 18.66 -23.06 -25.46
CA LEU A 203 18.63 -21.60 -25.47
C LEU A 203 18.36 -21.04 -26.88
N GLN A 204 18.98 -21.59 -27.92
CA GLN A 204 18.72 -21.18 -29.30
C GLN A 204 17.28 -21.47 -29.73
N THR A 205 16.70 -22.58 -29.29
CA THR A 205 15.30 -22.91 -29.54
C THR A 205 14.35 -21.94 -28.83
N LEU A 206 14.61 -21.61 -27.57
CA LEU A 206 13.85 -20.61 -26.83
C LEU A 206 13.85 -19.24 -27.54
N ILE A 207 15.03 -18.78 -27.97
CA ILE A 207 15.18 -17.49 -28.68
C ILE A 207 14.44 -17.52 -30.03
N ARG A 208 14.45 -18.65 -30.73
CA ARG A 208 13.71 -18.81 -32.00
C ARG A 208 12.20 -18.73 -31.80
N GLU A 209 11.66 -19.44 -30.81
CA GLU A 209 10.22 -19.41 -30.51
C GLU A 209 9.75 -18.01 -30.05
N MET A 210 10.54 -17.33 -29.23
CA MET A 210 10.25 -15.96 -28.83
C MET A 210 10.25 -14.97 -30.00
N LYS A 211 11.08 -15.20 -31.01
CA LYS A 211 11.12 -14.36 -32.22
C LYS A 211 10.01 -14.72 -33.22
N GLY A 212 9.49 -15.95 -33.18
CA GLY A 212 8.45 -16.45 -34.08
C GLY A 212 7.01 -16.15 -33.65
N SER A 213 6.76 -15.85 -32.37
CA SER A 213 5.41 -15.60 -31.83
C SER A 213 4.94 -14.15 -31.96
N SER A 214 5.36 -13.44 -33.00
CA SER A 214 4.85 -12.11 -33.35
C SER A 214 3.84 -12.24 -34.48
N HIS A 215 2.67 -12.80 -34.18
CA HIS A 215 1.49 -12.82 -35.04
C HIS A 215 0.26 -12.37 -34.26
#